data_AF-A0A817S8U9-F1
#
_entry.id   AF-A0A817S8U9-F1
#
_cell.length_a   1.000
_cell.length_b   1.000
_cell.length_c   1.000
_cell.angle_alpha   90.00
_cell.angle_beta   90.00
_cell.angle_gamma   90.00
#
_symmetry.space_group_name_H-M   'P 1'
#
loop_
_entity.id
_entity.type
_entity.pdbx_description
1 polymer ?
#
loop_
_entity_poly.entity_id
_entity_poly.type
_entity_poly.pdbx_seq_one_letter_code
_entity_poly.pdbx_strand_id
1 'polypeptide(L)'
;SNTGRLYGPPKIHKDNTPLRPVLSALGTLNYGLGKALTNILLDVIERKNIVRDPFSFVKELRTLPKSFCGYRMVLFDISSLYTNVPLDETTEIILKNLYETRSIAPTIQREDMKQPLIFVTKILLFSSTKSYMIK
;
A
#
# COMPACT_ATOMS: atom_id res chain seq x y z
N SER A 1 -22.36 -6.49 -12.82
CA SER A 1 -21.20 -5.95 -12.07
C SER A 1 -21.45 -4.48 -11.78
N ASN A 2 -21.09 -3.99 -10.59
CA ASN A 2 -21.22 -2.55 -10.31
C ASN A 2 -20.04 -1.79 -10.93
N THR A 3 -20.29 -0.59 -11.46
CA THR A 3 -19.21 0.31 -11.91
C THR A 3 -18.65 1.01 -10.67
N GLY A 4 -17.32 1.06 -10.54
CA GLY A 4 -16.67 1.68 -9.38
C GLY A 4 -17.11 3.15 -9.18
N ARG A 5 -17.09 3.63 -7.94
CA ARG A 5 -17.53 5.00 -7.60
C ARG A 5 -16.33 5.86 -7.24
N LEU A 6 -16.08 6.92 -8.01
CA LEU A 6 -15.06 7.93 -7.69
C LEU A 6 -15.72 9.08 -6.93
N TYR A 7 -15.14 9.46 -5.80
CA TYR A 7 -15.54 10.65 -5.03
C TYR A 7 -14.30 11.32 -4.44
N GLY A 8 -14.44 12.54 -3.93
CA GLY A 8 -13.29 13.31 -3.44
C GLY A 8 -13.62 14.12 -2.20
N PRO A 9 -13.37 13.60 -0.97
CA PRO A 9 -13.50 14.43 0.22
C PRO A 9 -12.53 15.63 0.16
N PRO A 10 -12.96 16.82 0.60
CA PRO A 10 -12.11 18.01 0.62
C PRO A 10 -11.00 17.89 1.67
N LYS A 11 -9.80 18.37 1.33
CA LYS A 11 -8.71 18.58 2.29
C LYS A 11 -8.88 19.95 2.96
N ILE A 12 -9.79 20.04 3.94
CA ILE A 12 -10.15 21.28 4.64
C ILE A 12 -9.00 21.99 5.36
N HIS A 13 -7.87 21.32 5.55
CA HIS A 13 -6.66 21.84 6.21
C HIS A 13 -5.62 22.39 5.22
N LYS A 14 -5.94 22.49 3.93
CA LYS A 14 -5.06 23.03 2.88
C LYS A 14 -5.72 24.21 2.19
N ASP A 15 -4.92 25.19 1.81
CA ASP A 15 -5.36 26.32 0.99
C ASP A 15 -6.03 25.82 -0.31
N ASN A 16 -7.05 26.54 -0.77
CA ASN A 16 -7.90 26.17 -1.91
C ASN A 16 -8.69 24.85 -1.75
N THR A 17 -8.66 24.22 -0.57
CA THR A 17 -9.48 23.05 -0.21
C THR A 17 -9.50 21.95 -1.29
N PRO A 18 -8.32 21.47 -1.77
CA PRO A 18 -8.26 20.50 -2.86
C PRO A 18 -8.94 19.19 -2.49
N LEU A 19 -9.59 18.54 -3.45
CA LEU A 19 -10.21 17.24 -3.24
C LEU A 19 -9.14 16.12 -3.17
N ARG A 20 -9.38 15.11 -2.32
CA ARG A 20 -8.61 13.87 -2.30
C ARG A 20 -9.40 12.80 -3.06
N PRO A 21 -9.08 12.45 -4.31
CA PRO A 21 -9.82 11.42 -5.03
C PRO A 21 -9.71 10.07 -4.31
N VAL A 22 -10.84 9.37 -4.19
CA VAL A 22 -11.00 8.05 -3.60
C VAL A 22 -11.88 7.21 -4.51
N LEU A 23 -11.37 6.05 -4.94
CA LEU A 23 -12.11 5.08 -5.74
C LEU A 23 -12.69 3.99 -4.82
N SER A 24 -14.01 3.90 -4.73
CA SER A 24 -14.67 2.74 -4.14
C SER A 24 -14.87 1.66 -5.19
N ALA A 25 -14.16 0.54 -4.99
CA ALA A 25 -14.26 -0.66 -5.81
C ALA A 25 -15.28 -1.69 -5.27
N LEU A 26 -16.09 -1.33 -4.25
CA LEU A 26 -17.06 -2.25 -3.66
C LEU A 26 -18.08 -2.75 -4.70
N GLY A 27 -18.25 -4.07 -4.78
CA GLY A 27 -19.18 -4.70 -5.74
C GLY A 27 -18.73 -4.66 -7.20
N THR A 28 -17.50 -4.23 -7.48
CA THR A 28 -16.88 -4.35 -8.80
C THR A 28 -16.38 -5.78 -9.04
N LEU A 29 -16.14 -6.13 -10.32
CA LEU A 29 -15.57 -7.42 -10.71
C LEU A 29 -14.22 -7.70 -10.01
N ASN A 30 -13.42 -6.66 -9.82
CA ASN A 30 -12.06 -6.78 -9.30
C ASN A 30 -12.02 -6.86 -7.76
N TYR A 31 -13.13 -6.57 -7.08
CA TYR A 31 -13.18 -6.60 -5.62
C TYR A 31 -12.89 -7.99 -5.05
N GLY A 32 -13.50 -9.03 -5.63
CA GLY A 32 -13.28 -10.41 -5.19
C GLY A 32 -11.83 -10.83 -5.37
N LEU A 33 -11.23 -10.51 -6.52
CA LEU A 33 -9.84 -10.80 -6.81
C LEU A 33 -8.89 -10.04 -5.88
N GLY A 34 -9.10 -8.74 -5.68
CA GLY A 34 -8.31 -7.93 -4.76
C GLY A 34 -8.37 -8.45 -3.32
N LYS A 35 -9.54 -8.90 -2.86
CA LYS A 35 -9.71 -9.52 -1.54
C LYS A 35 -8.95 -10.85 -1.42
N ALA A 36 -9.03 -11.70 -2.44
CA ALA A 36 -8.31 -12.97 -2.47
C ALA A 36 -6.78 -12.75 -2.44
N LEU A 37 -6.27 -11.84 -3.27
CA LEU A 37 -4.85 -11.47 -3.27
C LEU A 37 -4.42 -10.86 -1.94
N THR A 38 -5.23 -9.99 -1.33
CA THR A 38 -4.92 -9.41 -0.02
C THR A 38 -4.66 -10.48 1.04
N ASN A 39 -5.49 -11.53 1.08
CA ASN A 39 -5.29 -12.62 2.04
C ASN A 39 -3.97 -13.37 1.81
N ILE A 40 -3.56 -13.56 0.55
CA ILE A 40 -2.28 -14.16 0.20
C ILE A 40 -1.11 -13.24 0.64
N LEU A 41 -1.24 -11.94 0.41
CA LEU A 41 -0.20 -10.96 0.71
C LEU A 41 0.00 -10.72 2.22
N LEU A 42 -1.03 -10.90 3.06
CA LEU A 42 -0.92 -10.74 4.51
C LEU A 42 0.12 -11.67 5.16
N ASP A 43 0.38 -12.82 4.54
CA ASP A 43 1.39 -13.77 4.99
C ASP A 43 2.82 -13.35 4.60
N VAL A 44 2.95 -12.47 3.60
CA VAL A 44 4.22 -12.04 3.02
C VAL A 44 4.78 -10.80 3.72
N ILE A 45 3.92 -10.04 4.39
CA ILE A 45 4.31 -8.79 5.06
C ILE A 45 5.18 -9.11 6.28
N GLU A 46 6.46 -8.68 6.22
CA GLU A 46 7.34 -8.68 7.38
C GLU A 46 6.88 -7.61 8.38
N ARG A 47 6.61 -8.03 9.62
CA ARG A 47 6.07 -7.14 10.66
C ARG A 47 7.15 -6.50 11.55
N LYS A 48 8.43 -6.80 11.31
CA LYS A 48 9.54 -6.40 12.18
C LYS A 48 9.63 -4.89 12.40
N ASN A 49 9.43 -4.11 11.35
CA ASN A 49 9.51 -2.64 11.39
C ASN A 49 8.12 -1.97 11.35
N ILE A 50 7.05 -2.74 11.56
CA ILE A 50 5.68 -2.23 11.56
C ILE A 50 5.25 -2.01 13.00
N VAL A 51 5.07 -0.74 13.35
CA VAL A 51 4.43 -0.36 14.60
C VAL A 51 2.92 -0.57 14.45
N ARG A 52 2.32 -1.30 15.39
CA ARG A 52 0.87 -1.56 15.41
C ARG A 52 0.05 -0.30 15.65
N ASP A 53 0.46 0.53 16.59
CA ASP A 53 -0.27 1.72 17.01
C ASP A 53 0.65 2.77 17.65
N PRO A 54 0.24 4.05 17.68
CA PRO A 54 1.06 5.13 18.23
C PRO A 54 1.39 4.99 19.71
N PHE A 55 0.54 4.34 20.52
CA PHE A 55 0.78 4.20 21.96
C PHE A 55 1.88 3.17 22.23
N SER A 56 1.87 2.06 21.49
CA SER A 56 2.94 1.06 21.51
C SER A 56 4.28 1.66 21.11
N PHE A 57 4.30 2.52 20.08
CA PHE A 57 5.51 3.26 19.68
C PHE A 57 6.07 4.15 20.79
N VAL A 58 5.21 4.95 21.43
CA VAL A 58 5.64 5.84 22.52
C VAL A 58 6.18 5.03 23.70
N LYS A 59 5.58 3.87 24.00
CA LYS A 59 6.06 2.98 25.06
C LYS A 59 7.45 2.44 24.73
N GLU A 60 7.68 1.98 23.51
CA GLU A 60 8.98 1.48 23.04
C GLU A 60 10.04 2.58 23.03
N LEU A 61 9.72 3.79 22.57
CA LEU A 61 10.64 4.92 22.64
C LEU A 61 11.07 5.23 24.08
N ARG A 62 10.18 5.06 25.06
CA ARG A 62 10.48 5.30 26.48
C ARG A 62 11.37 4.23 27.12
N THR A 63 11.49 3.03 26.53
CA THR A 63 12.39 1.98 27.03
C THR A 63 13.82 2.15 26.52
N LEU A 64 14.07 3.05 25.56
CA LEU A 64 15.41 3.32 25.07
C LEU A 64 16.32 3.86 26.19
N PRO A 65 17.59 3.40 26.29
CA PRO A 65 18.52 3.86 27.32
C PRO A 65 18.73 5.37 27.23
N LYS A 66 18.42 6.09 28.32
CA LYS A 66 18.62 7.55 28.43
C LYS A 66 20.10 7.96 28.47
N SER A 67 20.99 7.02 28.69
CA SER A 67 22.44 7.23 28.81
C SER A 67 23.15 7.45 27.48
N PHE A 68 22.49 7.19 26.34
CA PHE A 68 23.08 7.40 25.02
C PHE A 68 22.80 8.82 24.51
N CYS A 69 23.79 9.71 24.64
CA CYS A 69 23.73 11.11 24.21
C CYS A 69 23.75 11.31 22.66
N GLY A 70 23.49 10.26 21.88
CA GLY A 70 23.72 10.23 20.42
C GLY A 70 22.49 9.99 19.54
N TYR A 71 21.31 9.74 20.11
CA TYR A 71 20.13 9.47 19.29
C TYR A 71 19.60 10.75 18.63
N ARG A 72 19.32 10.66 17.33
CA ARG A 72 18.59 11.69 16.57
C ARG A 72 17.32 11.08 16.03
N MET A 73 16.22 11.80 16.19
CA MET A 73 14.96 11.46 15.57
C MET A 73 14.82 12.26 14.27
N VAL A 74 14.46 11.57 13.20
CA VAL A 74 14.23 12.19 11.89
C VAL A 74 12.82 11.81 11.45
N LEU A 75 12.05 12.81 11.02
CA LEU A 75 10.71 12.61 10.47
C LEU A 75 10.79 12.65 8.95
N PHE A 76 10.29 11.60 8.32
CA PHE A 76 10.11 11.53 6.88
C PHE A 76 8.62 11.58 6.56
N ASP A 77 8.23 12.43 5.62
CA ASP A 77 6.88 12.46 5.07
C ASP A 77 6.91 12.02 3.61
N ILE A 78 6.01 11.10 3.24
CA ILE A 78 5.93 10.55 1.88
C ILE A 78 4.83 11.28 1.13
N SER A 79 5.21 12.00 0.08
CA SER A 79 4.24 12.59 -0.84
C SER A 79 3.56 11.50 -1.66
N SER A 80 2.22 11.52 -1.70
CA SER A 80 1.41 10.72 -2.62
C SER A 80 1.70 9.21 -2.56
N LEU A 81 1.71 8.65 -1.35
CA LEU A 81 2.06 7.25 -1.04
C LEU A 81 1.42 6.22 -2.00
N TYR A 82 0.12 6.37 -2.32
CA TYR A 82 -0.58 5.39 -3.16
C TYR A 82 -0.19 5.44 -4.64
N THR A 83 0.06 6.63 -5.18
CA THR A 83 0.30 6.81 -6.63
C THR A 83 1.77 6.68 -7.01
N ASN A 84 2.67 6.77 -6.03
CA ASN A 84 4.12 6.73 -6.25
C ASN A 84 4.75 5.36 -5.97
N VAL A 85 3.94 4.31 -5.75
CA VAL A 85 4.46 2.95 -5.57
C VAL A 85 4.99 2.43 -6.92
N PRO A 86 6.26 2.01 -7.03
CA PRO A 86 6.80 1.43 -8.26
C PRO A 86 6.20 0.03 -8.45
N LEU A 87 5.12 -0.07 -9.23
CA LEU A 87 4.29 -1.28 -9.32
C LEU A 87 5.04 -2.51 -9.84
N ASP A 88 5.89 -2.33 -10.85
CA ASP A 88 6.61 -3.45 -11.45
C ASP A 88 7.65 -4.01 -10.45
N GLU A 89 8.43 -3.15 -9.79
CA GLU A 89 9.36 -3.54 -8.72
C GLU A 89 8.64 -4.18 -7.53
N THR A 90 7.54 -3.58 -7.10
CA THR A 90 6.73 -4.09 -5.98
C THR A 90 6.16 -5.46 -6.30
N THR A 91 5.74 -5.70 -7.55
CA THR A 91 5.26 -7.01 -7.99
C THR A 91 6.36 -8.06 -7.93
N GLU A 92 7.57 -7.75 -8.38
CA GLU A 92 8.71 -8.67 -8.30
C GLU A 92 9.11 -8.98 -6.85
N ILE A 93 9.09 -7.99 -5.96
CA ILE A 93 9.33 -8.20 -4.51
C ILE A 93 8.29 -9.16 -3.93
N ILE A 94 7.02 -8.97 -4.26
CA ILE A 94 5.93 -9.85 -3.81
C ILE A 94 6.16 -11.28 -4.30
N LEU A 95 6.46 -11.47 -5.59
CA LEU A 95 6.70 -12.80 -6.17
C LEU A 95 7.91 -13.46 -5.52
N LYS A 96 9.01 -12.73 -5.32
CA LYS A 96 10.20 -13.24 -4.64
C LYS A 96 9.85 -13.76 -3.24
N ASN A 97 9.16 -12.95 -2.43
CA ASN A 97 8.83 -13.36 -1.07
C ASN A 97 7.83 -14.53 -1.02
N LEU A 98 6.90 -14.62 -1.98
CA LEU A 98 5.91 -15.69 -2.06
C LEU A 98 6.50 -17.06 -2.43
N TYR A 99 7.47 -17.09 -3.34
CA TYR A 99 7.96 -18.34 -3.94
C TYR A 99 9.35 -18.75 -3.45
N GLU A 100 10.20 -17.81 -3.03
CA GLU A 100 11.59 -18.10 -2.65
C GLU A 100 11.79 -18.06 -1.13
N THR A 101 11.04 -17.21 -0.42
CA THR A 101 11.21 -17.01 1.03
C THR A 101 10.20 -17.82 1.86
N ARG A 102 9.08 -18.23 1.25
CA ARG A 102 8.02 -18.97 1.93
C ARG A 102 8.35 -20.46 1.99
N SER A 103 8.10 -21.09 3.14
CA SER A 103 8.25 -22.54 3.30
C SER A 103 7.20 -23.34 2.50
N ILE A 104 6.09 -22.71 2.10
CA ILE A 104 5.01 -23.33 1.34
C ILE A 104 4.64 -22.39 0.18
N ALA A 105 5.11 -22.73 -1.02
CA ALA A 105 4.76 -21.99 -2.22
C ALA A 105 3.24 -22.07 -2.50
N PRO A 106 2.62 -21.01 -3.03
CA PRO A 106 1.25 -21.09 -3.53
C PRO A 106 1.10 -22.18 -4.61
N THR A 107 -0.09 -22.79 -4.70
CA THR A 107 -0.41 -23.75 -5.77
C THR A 107 -0.34 -23.12 -7.17
N ILE A 108 -0.58 -21.81 -7.26
CA ILE A 108 -0.54 -21.04 -8.51
C ILE A 108 0.93 -20.85 -8.92
N GLN A 109 1.26 -21.01 -10.20
CA GLN A 109 2.63 -20.78 -10.66
C GLN A 109 3.00 -19.30 -10.59
N ARG A 110 4.30 -19.00 -10.46
CA ARG A 110 4.82 -17.63 -10.32
C ARG A 110 4.33 -16.70 -11.43
N GLU A 111 4.37 -17.15 -12.68
CA GLU A 111 3.96 -16.33 -13.82
C GLU A 111 2.44 -16.08 -13.83
N ASP A 112 1.66 -17.10 -13.46
CA ASP A 112 0.20 -16.99 -13.32
C ASP A 112 -0.22 -16.06 -12.16
N MET A 113 0.60 -15.93 -11.12
CA MET A 113 0.38 -15.00 -10.00
C MET A 113 0.71 -13.55 -10.36
N LYS A 114 1.64 -13.33 -11.29
CA LYS A 114 2.06 -11.99 -11.71
C LYS A 114 0.93 -11.21 -12.38
N GLN A 115 0.19 -11.88 -13.28
CA GLN A 115 -0.91 -11.26 -14.02
C GLN A 115 -2.03 -10.67 -13.14
N PRO A 116 -2.61 -11.40 -12.17
CA PRO A 116 -3.65 -10.84 -11.31
C PRO A 116 -3.14 -9.72 -10.39
N LEU A 117 -1.87 -9.77 -9.94
CA LEU A 117 -1.25 -8.67 -9.18
C LEU A 117 -1.19 -7.38 -9.99
N ILE A 118 -0.70 -7.47 -11.24
CA ILE A 118 -0.63 -6.33 -12.15
C ILE A 118 -2.03 -5.82 -12.50
N PHE A 119 -2.96 -6.73 -12.78
CA PHE A 119 -4.32 -6.39 -13.16
C PHE A 119 -5.06 -5.62 -12.05
N VAL A 120 -5.00 -6.09 -10.81
CA VAL A 120 -5.66 -5.42 -9.68
C VAL A 120 -4.99 -4.09 -9.35
N THR A 121 -3.66 -4.00 -9.42
CA THR A 121 -2.93 -2.77 -9.07
C THR A 121 -3.06 -1.68 -10.13
N LYS A 122 -2.96 -2.01 -11.43
CA LYS A 122 -3.04 -1.03 -12.53
C LYS A 122 -4.47 -0.57 -12.85
N ILE A 123 -5.50 -1.33 -12.46
CA ILE A 123 -6.91 -0.91 -12.64
C ILE A 123 -7.39 -0.07 -11.46
N LEU A 124 -6.91 -0.34 -10.24
CA LEU A 124 -7.30 0.43 -9.04
C LEU A 124 -6.52 1.74 -8.92
N LEU A 125 -5.25 1.74 -9.32
CA LEU A 125 -4.47 2.95 -9.46
C LEU A 125 -4.72 3.47 -10.87
N PHE A 126 -5.55 4.51 -10.97
CA PHE A 126 -5.67 5.35 -12.15
C PHE A 126 -4.38 5.31 -12.96
N SER A 127 -4.42 4.71 -14.15
CA SER A 127 -3.39 4.99 -15.14
C SER A 127 -3.33 6.50 -15.24
N SER A 128 -2.24 7.09 -14.75
CA SER A 128 -2.02 8.53 -14.80
C SER A 128 -1.91 8.92 -16.27
N THR A 129 -3.05 9.10 -16.92
CA THR A 129 -3.16 10.04 -18.03
C THR A 129 -2.91 11.40 -17.41
N LYS A 130 -1.64 11.83 -17.53
CA LYS A 130 -1.19 13.21 -17.42
C LYS A 130 -2.25 14.14 -18.04
N SER A 131 -3.17 14.70 -17.25
CA SER A 131 -4.03 15.82 -17.67
C SER A 131 -4.94 16.39 -16.57
N TYR A 132 -5.17 15.71 -15.45
CA TYR A 132 -6.08 16.22 -14.42
C TYR A 132 -5.43 16.35 -13.05
N MET A 133 -4.37 17.16 -12.98
CA MET A 133 -4.00 17.86 -11.76
C MET A 133 -3.65 19.29 -12.16
N ILE A 134 -4.68 20.13 -12.14
CA ILE A 134 -4.53 21.58 -12.24
C ILE A 134 -3.75 22.04 -11.00
N LYS A 135 -2.79 22.94 -11.27
CA LYS A 135 -1.86 23.65 -10.37
C LYS A 135 -2.28 23.78 -8.91
#